data_AF-A0A357CIY1-F1
#
_entry.id   AF-A0A357CIY1-F1
#
_cell.length_a   1.000
_cell.length_b   1.000
_cell.length_c   1.000
_cell.angle_alpha   90.00
_cell.angle_beta   90.00
_cell.angle_gamma   90.00
#
_symmetry.space_group_name_H-M   'P 1'
#
loop_
_entity.id
_entity.type
_entity.pdbx_description
1 polymer ?
#
loop_
_entity_poly.entity_id
_entity_poly.type
_entity_poly.pdbx_seq_one_letter_code
_entity_poly.pdbx_strand_id
1 'polypeptide(L)'
;MTALANPRAVIGDNAEPESEPTPFQIAEKAVNDVCGEATLWLDGHPIDSQDLADGVANLLAEIRKAEKLADDTRVAENAPFDAGKAEVQRRYLPLIGDTKAVRGKTVLASLACKAALAPWLAAEDRRIKAEAAAAREEADRQRREAEEALRASDATNLAAREAAEALLHAAKRAEVTANVAGRQTATAGGSFGRAAGLRANWTATITDPTEAARTCWRDAQPEMLEFLQGWAERRVREGARTLPGFSIVLENKVA
;
A
#
# COMPACT_ATOMS: atom_id res chain seq x y z
N MET A 1 40.99 -63.40 33.88
CA MET A 1 40.56 -62.07 34.38
C MET A 1 39.12 -61.87 34.00
N THR A 2 38.23 -62.22 34.92
CA THR A 2 36.78 -62.27 34.75
C THR A 2 36.24 -60.84 34.65
N ALA A 3 35.66 -60.48 33.50
CA ALA A 3 35.03 -59.18 33.31
C ALA A 3 33.80 -59.08 34.23
N LEU A 4 33.88 -58.19 35.21
CA LEU A 4 32.75 -57.81 36.06
C LEU A 4 31.71 -57.09 35.18
N ALA A 5 30.57 -57.73 34.96
CA ALA A 5 29.40 -57.07 34.39
C ALA A 5 28.96 -55.93 35.32
N ASN A 6 28.87 -54.72 34.80
CA ASN A 6 28.43 -53.54 35.53
C ASN A 6 26.92 -53.65 35.85
N PRO A 7 26.50 -53.73 37.13
CA PRO A 7 25.12 -53.98 37.53
C PRO A 7 24.18 -52.75 37.41
N ARG A 8 24.54 -51.74 36.63
CA ARG A 8 23.73 -50.52 36.43
C ARG A 8 23.25 -50.28 35.00
N ALA A 9 23.48 -51.21 34.07
CA ALA A 9 22.83 -51.16 32.76
C ALA A 9 21.42 -51.77 32.85
N VAL A 10 20.49 -51.06 33.50
CA VAL A 10 19.06 -51.34 33.35
C VAL A 10 18.65 -50.72 32.02
N ILE A 11 18.32 -51.58 31.05
CA ILE A 11 17.65 -51.19 29.80
C ILE A 11 16.24 -50.75 30.21
N GLY A 12 15.95 -49.45 30.16
CA GLY A 12 14.61 -48.96 30.57
C GLY A 12 14.38 -47.46 30.71
N ASP A 13 15.35 -46.56 30.51
CA ASP A 13 15.14 -45.10 30.70
C ASP A 13 14.70 -44.39 29.40
N ASN A 14 13.72 -44.95 28.70
CA ASN A 14 13.12 -44.33 27.50
C ASN A 14 11.69 -43.82 27.74
N ALA A 15 11.27 -43.68 29.00
CA ALA A 15 10.13 -42.83 29.32
C ALA A 15 10.63 -41.39 29.28
N GLU A 16 10.23 -40.64 28.25
CA GLU A 16 10.29 -39.18 28.31
C GLU A 16 9.65 -38.77 29.65
N PRO A 17 10.33 -37.98 30.51
CA PRO A 17 9.66 -37.43 31.68
C PRO A 17 8.43 -36.70 31.17
N GLU A 18 7.25 -36.96 31.74
CA GLU A 18 6.02 -36.25 31.40
C GLU A 18 6.35 -34.76 31.32
N SER A 19 6.44 -34.24 30.10
CA SER A 19 6.87 -32.86 29.90
C SER A 19 5.84 -31.98 30.58
N GLU A 20 6.27 -31.18 31.55
CA GLU A 20 5.39 -30.23 32.22
C GLU A 20 4.60 -29.44 31.16
N PRO A 21 3.27 -29.29 31.34
CA PRO A 21 2.44 -28.66 30.32
C PRO A 21 2.94 -27.24 30.06
N THR A 22 3.08 -26.89 28.78
CA THR A 22 3.55 -25.57 28.40
C THR A 22 2.57 -24.49 28.88
N PRO A 23 3.01 -23.24 29.09
CA PRO A 23 2.12 -22.14 29.44
C PRO A 23 0.93 -22.00 28.46
N PHE A 24 1.17 -22.23 27.17
CA PHE A 24 0.12 -22.32 26.16
C PHE A 24 -0.88 -23.45 26.44
N GLN A 25 -0.42 -24.67 26.72
CA GLN A 25 -1.30 -25.82 27.01
C GLN A 25 -2.15 -25.60 28.26
N ILE A 26 -1.61 -24.90 29.27
CA ILE A 26 -2.35 -24.53 30.48
C ILE A 26 -3.47 -23.53 30.14
N ALA A 27 -3.16 -22.49 29.36
CA ALA A 27 -4.15 -21.50 28.95
C ALA A 27 -5.21 -22.09 28.01
N GLU A 28 -4.80 -22.91 27.04
CA GLU A 28 -5.68 -23.63 26.13
C GLU A 28 -6.66 -24.51 26.89
N LYS A 29 -6.16 -25.28 27.87
CA LYS A 29 -7.01 -26.11 28.72
C LYS A 29 -8.02 -25.26 29.49
N ALA A 30 -7.58 -24.18 30.14
CA ALA A 30 -8.48 -23.32 30.92
C ALA A 30 -9.61 -22.73 30.08
N VAL A 31 -9.31 -22.28 28.85
CA VAL A 31 -10.31 -21.77 27.90
C VAL A 31 -11.25 -22.87 27.42
N ASN A 32 -10.72 -24.05 27.09
CA ASN A 32 -11.54 -25.16 26.62
C ASN A 32 -12.48 -25.69 27.70
N ASP A 33 -12.03 -25.74 28.96
CA ASP A 33 -12.85 -26.19 30.09
C ASP A 33 -14.06 -25.25 30.29
N VAL A 34 -13.85 -23.93 30.37
CA VAL A 34 -14.94 -22.95 30.57
C VAL A 34 -15.86 -22.82 29.36
N CYS A 35 -15.33 -22.98 28.13
CA CYS A 35 -16.17 -23.01 26.92
C CYS A 35 -17.01 -24.29 26.85
N GLY A 36 -16.43 -25.43 27.28
CA GLY A 36 -17.16 -26.69 27.43
C GLY A 36 -18.31 -26.54 28.42
N GLU A 37 -18.05 -25.94 29.58
CA GLU A 37 -19.08 -25.64 30.57
C GLU A 37 -20.14 -24.67 30.02
N ALA A 38 -19.73 -23.60 29.33
CA ALA A 38 -20.66 -22.67 28.71
C ALA A 38 -21.61 -23.33 27.70
N THR A 39 -21.13 -24.34 26.97
CA THR A 39 -21.97 -25.11 26.05
C THR A 39 -23.08 -25.88 26.78
N LEU A 40 -22.83 -26.31 28.03
CA LEU A 40 -23.83 -27.00 28.84
C LEU A 40 -24.86 -26.05 29.46
N TRP A 41 -24.44 -24.85 29.85
CA TRP A 41 -25.30 -23.87 30.52
C TRP A 41 -26.09 -22.97 29.54
N LEU A 42 -25.58 -22.75 28.33
CA LEU A 42 -26.16 -21.84 27.33
C LEU A 42 -26.80 -22.61 26.17
N ASP A 43 -27.75 -23.47 26.50
CA ASP A 43 -28.46 -24.34 25.55
C ASP A 43 -29.57 -23.65 24.73
N GLY A 44 -29.82 -22.36 25.01
CA GLY A 44 -30.82 -21.53 24.33
C GLY A 44 -32.16 -21.42 25.06
N HIS A 45 -32.32 -22.07 26.21
CA HIS A 45 -33.49 -21.84 27.07
C HIS A 45 -33.41 -20.47 27.77
N PRO A 46 -34.56 -19.82 28.03
CA PRO A 46 -34.59 -18.54 28.73
C PRO A 46 -34.13 -18.73 30.19
N ILE A 47 -33.35 -17.77 30.68
CA ILE A 47 -32.97 -17.70 32.10
C ILE A 47 -34.21 -17.23 32.88
N ASP A 48 -34.85 -18.14 33.60
CA ASP A 48 -36.14 -17.93 34.26
C ASP A 48 -36.08 -17.94 35.80
N SER A 49 -34.87 -18.09 36.37
CA SER A 49 -34.64 -18.03 37.81
C SER A 49 -33.38 -17.23 38.15
N GLN A 50 -33.38 -16.65 39.36
CA GLN A 50 -32.24 -15.89 39.88
C GLN A 50 -31.00 -16.77 40.03
N ASP A 51 -31.16 -18.01 40.47
CA ASP A 51 -30.06 -18.96 40.64
C ASP A 51 -29.36 -19.28 39.29
N LEU A 52 -30.14 -19.41 38.20
CA LEU A 52 -29.59 -19.55 36.85
C LEU A 52 -28.87 -18.28 36.39
N ALA A 53 -29.44 -17.10 36.67
CA ALA A 53 -28.81 -15.83 36.32
C ALA A 53 -27.46 -15.64 37.04
N ASP A 54 -27.40 -15.97 38.33
CA ASP A 54 -26.19 -15.87 39.14
C ASP A 54 -25.13 -16.91 38.71
N GLY A 55 -25.56 -18.13 38.36
CA GLY A 55 -24.67 -19.16 37.80
C GLY A 55 -24.05 -18.75 36.46
N VAL A 56 -24.85 -18.23 35.53
CA VAL A 56 -24.35 -17.71 34.24
C VAL A 56 -23.43 -16.50 34.44
N ALA A 57 -23.72 -15.62 35.41
CA ALA A 57 -22.84 -14.51 35.75
C ALA A 57 -21.47 -14.97 36.30
N ASN A 58 -21.45 -16.04 37.11
CA ASN A 58 -20.21 -16.64 37.61
C ASN A 58 -19.40 -17.27 36.47
N LEU A 59 -20.06 -18.05 35.61
CA LEU A 59 -19.44 -18.64 34.42
C LEU A 59 -18.82 -17.56 33.50
N LEU A 60 -19.54 -16.45 33.27
CA LEU A 60 -19.00 -15.30 32.52
C LEU A 60 -17.74 -14.72 33.18
N ALA A 61 -17.68 -14.67 34.50
CA ALA A 61 -16.49 -14.21 35.22
C ALA A 61 -15.31 -15.18 35.06
N GLU A 62 -15.56 -16.49 35.01
CA GLU A 62 -14.53 -17.50 34.79
C GLU A 62 -13.99 -17.49 33.35
N ILE A 63 -14.87 -17.33 32.36
CA ILE A 63 -14.49 -17.14 30.97
C ILE A 63 -13.53 -15.95 30.83
N ARG A 64 -13.86 -14.80 31.45
CA ARG A 64 -12.99 -13.62 31.45
C ARG A 64 -11.63 -13.87 32.11
N LYS A 65 -11.57 -14.71 33.14
CA LYS A 65 -10.29 -15.10 33.78
C LYS A 65 -9.45 -15.99 32.87
N ALA A 66 -10.06 -16.96 32.20
CA ALA A 66 -9.38 -17.84 31.25
C ALA A 66 -8.85 -17.06 30.04
N GLU A 67 -9.65 -16.13 29.50
CA GLU A 67 -9.24 -15.20 28.43
C GLU A 67 -8.01 -14.38 28.85
N LYS A 68 -8.06 -13.79 30.05
CA LYS A 68 -6.94 -13.00 30.57
C LYS A 68 -5.67 -13.85 30.74
N LEU A 69 -5.79 -15.08 31.26
CA LEU A 69 -4.65 -15.99 31.38
C LEU A 69 -4.00 -16.26 30.02
N ALA A 70 -4.80 -16.51 28.99
CA ALA A 70 -4.29 -16.73 27.64
C ALA A 70 -3.57 -15.49 27.08
N ASP A 71 -4.11 -14.28 27.31
CA ASP A 71 -3.47 -13.05 26.86
C ASP A 71 -2.16 -12.76 27.60
N ASP A 72 -2.14 -12.93 28.93
CA ASP A 72 -0.95 -12.75 29.76
C ASP A 72 0.18 -13.71 29.32
N THR A 73 -0.14 -14.98 29.04
CA THR A 73 0.82 -15.97 28.50
C THR A 73 1.32 -15.54 27.12
N ARG A 74 0.43 -15.14 26.21
CA ARG A 74 0.80 -14.67 24.87
C ARG A 74 1.73 -13.46 24.93
N VAL A 75 1.47 -12.50 25.82
CA VAL A 75 2.32 -11.31 26.01
C VAL A 75 3.70 -11.71 26.54
N ALA A 76 3.76 -12.62 27.51
CA ALA A 76 5.02 -13.11 28.07
C ALA A 76 5.87 -13.84 27.02
N GLU A 77 5.24 -14.71 26.22
CA GLU A 77 5.92 -15.43 25.13
C GLU A 77 6.39 -14.47 24.02
N ASN A 78 5.62 -13.43 23.70
CA ASN A 78 5.97 -12.48 22.64
C ASN A 78 7.06 -11.47 23.05
N ALA A 79 7.22 -11.21 24.36
CA ALA A 79 8.16 -10.22 24.88
C ALA A 79 9.61 -10.34 24.34
N PRO A 80 10.27 -11.52 24.32
CA PRO A 80 11.61 -11.64 23.76
C PRO A 80 11.67 -11.39 22.26
N PHE A 81 10.60 -11.73 21.52
CA PHE A 81 10.54 -11.50 20.07
C PHE A 81 10.34 -10.03 19.74
N ASP A 82 9.48 -9.32 20.49
CA ASP A 82 9.30 -7.88 20.35
C ASP A 82 10.60 -7.13 20.67
N ALA A 83 11.29 -7.51 21.75
CA ALA A 83 12.59 -6.95 22.11
C ALA A 83 13.65 -7.24 21.03
N GLY A 84 13.73 -8.48 20.53
CA GLY A 84 14.66 -8.87 19.48
C GLY A 84 14.39 -8.14 18.16
N LYS A 85 13.12 -7.98 17.79
CA LYS A 85 12.69 -7.21 16.61
C LYS A 85 13.06 -5.74 16.76
N ALA A 86 12.80 -5.14 17.92
CA ALA A 86 13.18 -3.75 18.21
C ALA A 86 14.70 -3.54 18.12
N GLU A 87 15.49 -4.49 18.63
CA GLU A 87 16.95 -4.48 18.52
C GLU A 87 17.43 -4.48 17.07
N VAL A 88 16.91 -5.40 16.26
CA VAL A 88 17.24 -5.47 14.83
C VAL A 88 16.83 -4.18 14.13
N GLN A 89 15.61 -3.70 14.33
CA GLN A 89 15.15 -2.46 13.71
C GLN A 89 16.05 -1.28 14.10
N ARG A 90 16.44 -1.15 15.37
CA ARG A 90 17.33 -0.08 15.83
C ARG A 90 18.71 -0.11 15.16
N ARG A 91 19.28 -1.29 14.92
CA ARG A 91 20.57 -1.44 14.23
C ARG A 91 20.50 -1.05 12.76
N TYR A 92 19.40 -1.39 12.08
CA TYR A 92 19.24 -1.13 10.65
C TYR A 92 18.67 0.25 10.32
N LEU A 93 17.96 0.90 11.25
CA LEU A 93 17.35 2.21 11.04
C LEU A 93 18.35 3.28 10.55
N PRO A 94 19.58 3.42 11.11
CA PRO A 94 20.56 4.39 10.61
C PRO A 94 21.12 4.05 9.22
N LEU A 95 20.95 2.82 8.74
CA LEU A 95 21.46 2.38 7.45
C LEU A 95 20.41 2.54 6.37
N ILE A 96 19.19 2.05 6.61
CA ILE A 96 18.14 1.89 5.59
C ILE A 96 16.79 2.48 5.98
N GLY A 97 16.66 3.07 7.17
CA GLY A 97 15.39 3.62 7.64
C GLY A 97 14.87 4.72 6.71
N ASP A 98 13.59 4.67 6.35
CA ASP A 98 12.91 5.75 5.63
C ASP A 98 11.65 6.15 6.40
N THR A 99 11.88 6.77 7.54
CA THR A 99 10.80 7.27 8.41
C THR A 99 10.82 8.79 8.42
N LYS A 100 9.72 9.41 8.87
CA LYS A 100 9.65 10.87 9.02
C LYS A 100 10.71 11.41 10.00
N ALA A 101 11.09 10.62 10.99
CA ALA A 101 12.03 11.04 12.04
C ALA A 101 13.50 10.69 11.71
N VAL A 102 13.75 9.57 11.03
CA VAL A 102 15.10 9.08 10.72
C VAL A 102 15.18 8.61 9.27
N ARG A 103 16.16 9.15 8.54
CA ARG A 103 16.59 8.66 7.23
C ARG A 103 17.96 8.01 7.34
N GLY A 104 18.05 6.77 6.87
CA GLY A 104 19.27 6.00 6.83
C GLY A 104 20.23 6.48 5.74
N LYS A 105 21.50 6.08 5.87
CA LYS A 105 22.58 6.45 4.94
C LYS A 105 22.24 6.13 3.48
N THR A 106 21.65 4.98 3.20
CA THR A 106 21.32 4.57 1.82
C THR A 106 20.22 5.43 1.21
N VAL A 107 19.22 5.82 2.02
CA VAL A 107 18.12 6.71 1.61
C VAL A 107 18.68 8.10 1.28
N LEU A 108 19.52 8.66 2.16
CA LEU A 108 20.17 9.95 1.94
C LEU A 108 21.04 9.94 0.67
N ALA A 109 21.86 8.92 0.48
CA ALA A 109 22.68 8.76 -0.72
C ALA A 109 21.81 8.65 -1.98
N SER A 110 20.74 7.85 -1.95
CA SER A 110 19.81 7.70 -3.08
C SER A 110 19.14 9.03 -3.44
N LEU A 111 18.70 9.80 -2.43
CA LEU A 111 18.10 11.11 -2.63
C LEU A 111 19.10 12.11 -3.21
N ALA A 112 20.35 12.12 -2.72
CA ALA A 112 21.40 12.98 -3.24
C ALA A 112 21.70 12.68 -4.73
N CYS A 113 21.82 11.40 -5.10
CA CYS A 113 22.01 11.01 -6.50
C CYS A 113 20.84 11.45 -7.39
N LYS A 114 19.59 11.25 -6.93
CA LYS A 114 18.39 11.69 -7.68
C LYS A 114 18.35 13.21 -7.82
N ALA A 115 18.66 13.95 -6.76
CA ALA A 115 18.70 15.41 -6.78
C ALA A 115 19.79 15.94 -7.72
N ALA A 116 20.95 15.28 -7.78
CA ALA A 116 22.03 15.64 -8.71
C ALA A 116 21.68 15.33 -10.18
N LEU A 117 20.98 14.22 -10.45
CA LEU A 117 20.56 13.82 -11.80
C LEU A 117 19.39 14.66 -12.33
N ALA A 118 18.48 15.11 -11.46
CA ALA A 118 17.28 15.84 -11.85
C ALA A 118 17.53 17.06 -12.76
N PRO A 119 18.45 18.01 -12.46
CA PRO A 119 18.66 19.17 -13.33
C PRO A 119 19.23 18.78 -14.70
N TRP A 120 20.09 17.77 -14.76
CA TRP A 120 20.64 17.26 -16.03
C TRP A 120 19.53 16.63 -16.88
N LEU A 121 18.74 15.73 -16.31
CA LEU A 121 17.61 15.10 -17.01
C LEU A 121 16.58 16.14 -17.47
N ALA A 122 16.34 17.19 -16.68
CA ALA A 122 15.42 18.27 -17.06
C ALA A 122 15.98 19.13 -18.20
N ALA A 123 17.29 19.38 -18.25
CA ALA A 123 17.93 20.06 -19.37
C ALA A 123 17.88 19.22 -20.64
N GLU A 124 18.13 17.92 -20.51
CA GLU A 124 18.08 16.98 -21.62
C GLU A 124 16.65 16.81 -22.17
N ASP A 125 15.65 16.75 -21.30
CA ASP A 125 14.23 16.72 -21.70
C ASP A 125 13.84 17.99 -22.48
N ARG A 126 14.32 19.17 -22.04
CA ARG A 126 14.11 20.41 -22.80
C ARG A 126 14.79 20.37 -24.16
N ARG A 127 16.01 19.84 -24.25
CA ARG A 127 16.75 19.69 -25.51
C ARG A 127 16.01 18.77 -26.48
N ILE A 128 15.63 17.57 -26.02
CA ILE A 128 14.87 16.59 -26.81
C ILE A 128 13.53 17.18 -27.28
N LYS A 129 12.81 17.89 -26.41
CA LYS A 129 11.54 18.55 -26.79
C LYS A 129 11.74 19.65 -27.83
N ALA A 130 12.78 20.46 -27.70
CA ALA A 130 13.10 21.49 -28.68
C ALA A 130 13.47 20.88 -30.05
N GLU A 131 14.27 19.81 -30.04
CA GLU A 131 14.62 19.06 -31.26
C GLU A 131 13.41 18.40 -31.91
N ALA A 132 12.52 17.80 -31.11
CA ALA A 132 11.28 17.22 -31.59
C ALA A 132 10.33 18.28 -32.16
N ALA A 133 10.24 19.46 -31.53
CA ALA A 133 9.45 20.58 -32.05
C ALA A 133 10.01 21.10 -33.39
N ALA A 134 11.31 21.33 -33.48
CA ALA A 134 11.97 21.76 -34.71
C ALA A 134 11.81 20.73 -35.84
N ALA A 135 11.98 19.44 -35.54
CA ALA A 135 11.76 18.37 -36.52
C ALA A 135 10.29 18.30 -36.97
N ARG A 136 9.34 18.61 -36.09
CA ARG A 136 7.91 18.65 -36.44
C ARG A 136 7.58 19.85 -37.33
N GLU A 137 8.10 21.03 -37.01
CA GLU A 137 7.94 22.22 -37.83
C GLU A 137 8.53 22.01 -39.24
N GLU A 138 9.69 21.37 -39.34
CA GLU A 138 10.32 21.00 -40.60
C GLU A 138 9.45 20.02 -41.41
N ALA A 139 8.95 18.96 -40.76
CA ALA A 139 8.07 17.98 -41.40
C ALA A 139 6.75 18.61 -41.86
N ASP A 140 6.19 19.53 -41.07
CA ASP A 140 4.98 20.26 -41.41
C ASP A 140 5.21 21.21 -42.61
N ARG A 141 6.39 21.86 -42.69
CA ARG A 141 6.77 22.70 -43.84
C ARG A 141 6.93 21.88 -45.11
N GLN A 142 7.74 20.80 -45.08
CA GLN A 142 7.95 19.95 -46.25
C GLN A 142 6.66 19.27 -46.72
N ARG A 143 5.75 18.93 -45.79
CA ARG A 143 4.43 18.41 -46.16
C ARG A 143 3.62 19.44 -46.93
N ARG A 144 3.56 20.69 -46.47
CA ARG A 144 2.85 21.78 -47.17
C ARG A 144 3.44 22.03 -48.55
N GLU A 145 4.77 22.11 -48.65
CA GLU A 145 5.47 22.29 -49.93
C GLU A 145 5.20 21.14 -50.91
N ALA A 146 5.20 19.89 -50.43
CA ALA A 146 4.88 18.72 -51.24
C ALA A 146 3.41 18.71 -51.71
N GLU A 147 2.47 19.05 -50.83
CA GLU A 147 1.05 19.17 -51.16
C GLU A 147 0.78 20.27 -52.20
N GLU A 148 1.45 21.41 -52.07
CA GLU A 148 1.38 22.51 -53.03
C GLU A 148 1.99 22.13 -54.39
N ALA A 149 3.16 21.48 -54.40
CA ALA A 149 3.80 21.01 -55.62
C ALA A 149 2.97 19.95 -56.34
N LEU A 150 2.36 19.01 -55.61
CA LEU A 150 1.43 18.04 -56.20
C LEU A 150 0.20 18.71 -56.80
N ARG A 151 -0.37 19.70 -56.09
CA ARG A 151 -1.54 20.47 -56.55
C ARG A 151 -1.23 21.31 -57.79
N ALA A 152 -0.01 21.85 -57.88
CA ALA A 152 0.46 22.64 -59.02
C ALA A 152 0.99 21.78 -60.18
N SER A 153 1.27 20.50 -59.97
CA SER A 153 1.82 19.61 -61.01
C SER A 153 0.79 19.29 -62.10
N ASP A 154 1.16 19.56 -63.35
CA ASP A 154 0.39 19.12 -64.52
C ASP A 154 0.60 17.61 -64.73
N ALA A 155 -0.50 16.85 -64.90
CA ALA A 155 -0.47 15.41 -65.13
C ALA A 155 0.22 15.02 -66.45
N THR A 156 0.34 15.95 -67.40
CA THR A 156 0.97 15.72 -68.70
C THR A 156 2.45 16.16 -68.75
N ASN A 157 2.97 16.78 -67.69
CA ASN A 157 4.37 17.18 -67.58
C ASN A 157 5.12 16.26 -66.60
N LEU A 158 5.86 15.30 -67.16
CA LEU A 158 6.62 14.31 -66.39
C LEU A 158 7.62 14.95 -65.42
N ALA A 159 8.36 15.98 -65.86
CA ALA A 159 9.35 16.64 -65.01
C ALA A 159 8.71 17.34 -63.79
N ALA A 160 7.53 17.94 -63.98
CA ALA A 160 6.77 18.55 -62.88
C ALA A 160 6.25 17.49 -61.89
N ARG A 161 5.88 16.31 -62.38
CA ARG A 161 5.46 15.17 -61.55
C ARG A 161 6.61 14.56 -60.77
N GLU A 162 7.76 14.33 -61.39
CA GLU A 162 8.97 13.82 -60.72
C GLU A 162 9.44 14.76 -59.61
N ALA A 163 9.40 16.07 -59.84
CA ALA A 163 9.74 17.07 -58.82
C ALA A 163 8.76 17.04 -57.62
N ALA A 164 7.46 16.94 -57.87
CA ALA A 164 6.44 16.84 -56.83
C ALA A 164 6.56 15.52 -56.03
N GLU A 165 6.84 14.40 -56.70
CA GLU A 165 7.10 13.12 -56.04
C GLU A 165 8.38 13.14 -55.18
N ALA A 166 9.44 13.78 -55.66
CA ALA A 166 10.67 13.95 -54.88
C ALA A 166 10.43 14.74 -53.58
N LEU A 167 9.60 15.80 -53.64
CA LEU A 167 9.17 16.57 -52.46
C LEU A 167 8.31 15.72 -51.52
N LEU A 168 7.38 14.92 -52.04
CA LEU A 168 6.59 13.99 -51.23
C LEU A 168 7.47 12.95 -50.51
N HIS A 169 8.50 12.43 -51.19
CA HIS A 169 9.47 11.52 -50.58
C HIS A 169 10.31 12.21 -49.50
N ALA A 170 10.69 13.48 -49.70
CA ALA A 170 11.37 14.27 -48.68
C ALA A 170 10.48 14.50 -47.45
N ALA A 171 9.22 14.90 -47.66
CA ALA A 171 8.24 15.10 -46.60
C ALA A 171 8.01 13.84 -45.76
N LYS A 172 7.89 12.67 -46.40
CA LYS A 172 7.78 11.38 -45.70
C LYS A 172 9.02 11.08 -44.85
N ARG A 173 10.23 11.36 -45.34
CA ARG A 173 11.47 11.19 -44.54
C ARG A 173 11.50 12.14 -43.36
N ALA A 174 11.10 13.40 -43.55
CA ALA A 174 11.03 14.40 -42.48
C ALA A 174 10.01 13.99 -41.40
N GLU A 175 8.85 13.45 -41.81
CA GLU A 175 7.85 12.93 -40.88
C GLU A 175 8.38 11.75 -40.04
N VAL A 176 9.11 10.80 -40.66
CA VAL A 176 9.75 9.70 -39.92
C VAL A 176 10.75 10.26 -38.90
N THR A 177 11.59 11.22 -39.29
CA THR A 177 12.54 11.87 -38.38
C THR A 177 11.83 12.54 -37.21
N ALA A 178 10.76 13.29 -37.47
CA ALA A 178 9.95 13.93 -36.43
C ALA A 178 9.32 12.92 -35.48
N ASN A 179 8.81 11.80 -36.01
CA ASN A 179 8.24 10.72 -35.21
C ASN A 179 9.27 10.01 -34.33
N VAL A 180 10.49 9.80 -34.85
CA VAL A 180 11.60 9.24 -34.06
C VAL A 180 12.00 10.21 -32.95
N ALA A 181 12.18 11.50 -33.25
CA ALA A 181 12.53 12.52 -32.27
C ALA A 181 11.45 12.65 -31.19
N GLY A 182 10.17 12.64 -31.55
CA GLY A 182 9.05 12.74 -30.61
C GLY A 182 8.90 11.53 -29.66
N ARG A 183 9.52 10.39 -29.99
CA ARG A 183 9.54 9.20 -29.12
C ARG A 183 10.74 9.15 -28.18
N GLN A 184 11.74 10.02 -28.38
CA GLN A 184 12.90 10.07 -27.51
C GLN A 184 12.50 10.58 -26.12
N THR A 185 13.15 10.03 -25.10
CA THR A 185 12.93 10.42 -23.70
C THR A 185 14.26 10.64 -23.02
N ALA A 186 14.33 11.65 -22.15
CA ALA A 186 15.53 11.91 -21.37
C ALA A 186 15.75 10.79 -20.35
N THR A 187 16.85 10.06 -20.52
CA THR A 187 17.23 8.95 -19.63
C THR A 187 18.72 9.00 -19.33
N ALA A 188 19.09 8.60 -18.11
CA ALA A 188 20.46 8.40 -17.67
C ALA A 188 20.66 6.92 -17.32
N GLY A 189 21.37 6.18 -18.16
CA GLY A 189 21.67 4.76 -17.95
C GLY A 189 23.19 4.52 -17.92
N GLY A 190 23.64 3.63 -17.04
CA GLY A 190 24.98 3.06 -17.08
C GLY A 190 24.92 1.56 -17.37
N SER A 191 26.08 0.89 -17.38
CA SER A 191 26.17 -0.57 -17.60
C SER A 191 25.52 -1.42 -16.51
N PHE A 192 25.12 -0.81 -15.39
CA PHE A 192 24.52 -1.48 -14.25
C PHE A 192 23.13 -0.91 -13.98
N GLY A 193 22.12 -1.78 -13.95
CA GLY A 193 20.75 -1.46 -13.55
C GLY A 193 19.90 -0.79 -14.64
N ARG A 194 18.71 -0.33 -14.23
CA ARG A 194 17.76 0.36 -15.12
C ARG A 194 18.14 1.84 -15.24
N ALA A 195 17.92 2.42 -16.41
CA ALA A 195 18.10 3.85 -16.63
C ALA A 195 17.15 4.67 -15.73
N ALA A 196 17.67 5.77 -15.19
CA ALA A 196 16.88 6.77 -14.48
C ALA A 196 16.22 7.70 -15.50
N GLY A 197 14.93 7.97 -15.34
CA GLY A 197 14.17 8.93 -16.14
C GLY A 197 13.32 9.83 -15.27
N LEU A 198 12.81 10.92 -15.84
CA LEU A 198 11.88 11.80 -15.16
C LEU A 198 10.51 11.11 -15.01
N ARG A 199 9.86 11.36 -13.87
CA ARG A 199 8.46 10.95 -13.62
C ARG A 199 7.62 12.19 -13.37
N ALA A 200 6.51 12.30 -14.08
CA ALA A 200 5.50 13.33 -13.81
C ALA A 200 4.62 12.88 -12.65
N ASN A 201 4.56 13.69 -11.59
CA ASN A 201 3.62 13.51 -10.49
C ASN A 201 2.65 14.70 -10.50
N TRP A 202 1.36 14.40 -10.54
CA TRP A 202 0.30 15.40 -10.45
C TRP A 202 -0.22 15.40 -9.02
N THR A 203 -0.07 16.52 -8.31
CA THR A 203 -0.54 16.67 -6.93
C THR A 203 -1.66 17.69 -6.91
N ALA A 204 -2.85 17.29 -6.45
CA ALA A 204 -3.97 18.20 -6.21
C ALA A 204 -3.80 18.84 -4.82
N THR A 205 -3.86 20.17 -4.76
CA THR A 205 -3.89 20.94 -3.51
C THR A 205 -5.19 21.73 -3.46
N ILE A 206 -5.92 21.64 -2.35
CA ILE A 206 -7.18 22.39 -2.17
C ILE A 206 -6.83 23.88 -2.03
N THR A 207 -7.37 24.70 -2.91
CA THR A 207 -7.23 26.17 -2.89
C THR A 207 -8.46 26.85 -2.29
N ASP A 208 -9.66 26.45 -2.71
CA ASP A 208 -10.94 26.85 -2.12
C ASP A 208 -11.67 25.61 -1.57
N PRO A 209 -11.77 25.45 -0.24
CA PRO A 209 -12.46 24.33 0.38
C PRO A 209 -13.94 24.22 0.00
N THR A 210 -14.61 25.36 -0.25
CA THR A 210 -16.04 25.39 -0.55
C THR A 210 -16.29 24.90 -1.97
N GLU A 211 -15.50 25.37 -2.93
CA GLU A 211 -15.59 24.92 -4.32
C GLU A 211 -15.17 23.45 -4.46
N ALA A 212 -14.14 23.03 -3.72
CA ALA A 212 -13.75 21.63 -3.64
C ALA A 212 -14.90 20.76 -3.11
N ALA A 213 -15.55 21.16 -2.01
CA ALA A 213 -16.69 20.43 -1.46
C ALA A 213 -17.88 20.38 -2.43
N ARG A 214 -18.18 21.46 -3.16
CA ARG A 214 -19.23 21.46 -4.19
C ARG A 214 -18.90 20.51 -5.34
N THR A 215 -17.65 20.49 -5.78
CA THR A 215 -17.18 19.60 -6.84
C THR A 215 -17.27 18.14 -6.40
N CYS A 216 -16.79 17.81 -5.20
CA CYS A 216 -16.92 16.48 -4.62
C CYS A 216 -18.39 16.07 -4.43
N TRP A 217 -19.26 16.98 -3.99
CA TRP A 217 -20.68 16.68 -3.85
C TRP A 217 -21.35 16.35 -5.19
N ARG A 218 -20.93 17.00 -6.28
CA ARG A 218 -21.47 16.76 -7.62
C ARG A 218 -20.91 15.47 -8.23
N ASP A 219 -19.61 15.24 -8.11
CA ASP A 219 -18.88 14.24 -8.89
C ASP A 219 -18.61 12.93 -8.11
N ALA A 220 -18.66 12.98 -6.77
CA ALA A 220 -18.38 11.87 -5.85
C ALA A 220 -19.34 11.87 -4.64
N GLN A 221 -20.64 12.01 -4.92
CA GLN A 221 -21.68 12.11 -3.89
C GLN A 221 -21.72 10.89 -2.94
N PRO A 222 -21.64 9.63 -3.41
CA PRO A 222 -21.73 8.46 -2.53
C PRO A 222 -20.63 8.45 -1.45
N GLU A 223 -19.40 8.74 -1.83
CA GLU A 223 -18.24 8.79 -0.93
C GLU A 223 -18.38 9.94 0.08
N MET A 224 -18.91 11.07 -0.37
CA MET A 224 -19.16 12.22 0.49
C MET A 224 -20.26 11.92 1.53
N LEU A 225 -21.29 11.18 1.16
CA LEU A 225 -22.35 10.74 2.07
C LEU A 225 -21.83 9.77 3.13
N GLU A 226 -20.99 8.80 2.75
CA GLU A 226 -20.36 7.88 3.69
C GLU A 226 -19.53 8.62 4.75
N PHE A 227 -18.72 9.58 4.31
CA PHE A 227 -17.95 10.44 5.22
C PHE A 227 -18.86 11.22 6.17
N LEU A 228 -19.94 11.83 5.65
CA LEU A 228 -20.88 12.61 6.45
C LEU A 228 -21.61 11.75 7.49
N GLN A 229 -21.99 10.52 7.12
CA GLN A 229 -22.61 9.56 8.03
C GLN A 229 -21.67 9.17 9.18
N GLY A 230 -20.43 8.77 8.86
CA GLY A 230 -19.44 8.42 9.89
C GLY A 230 -19.08 9.59 10.79
N TRP A 231 -19.04 10.81 10.24
CA TRP A 231 -18.87 12.02 11.03
C TRP A 231 -20.05 12.26 11.99
N ALA A 232 -21.29 12.09 11.52
CA ALA A 232 -22.49 12.27 12.33
C ALA A 232 -22.58 11.24 13.47
N GLU A 233 -22.30 9.96 13.21
CA GLU A 233 -22.28 8.92 14.23
C GLU A 233 -21.25 9.20 15.34
N ARG A 234 -20.07 9.70 14.96
CA ARG A 234 -19.07 10.15 15.94
C ARG A 234 -19.60 11.29 16.80
N ARG A 235 -20.27 12.28 16.20
CA ARG A 235 -20.90 13.39 16.95
C ARG A 235 -21.99 12.88 17.91
N VAL A 236 -22.79 11.90 17.49
CA VAL A 236 -23.79 11.26 18.35
C VAL A 236 -23.12 10.55 19.54
N ARG A 237 -22.02 9.84 19.30
CA ARG A 237 -21.24 9.19 20.36
C ARG A 237 -20.64 10.19 21.35
N GLU A 238 -20.20 11.37 20.87
CA GLU A 238 -19.74 12.49 21.71
C GLU A 238 -20.86 13.16 22.51
N GLY A 239 -22.13 12.82 22.26
CA GLY A 239 -23.28 13.31 23.02
C GLY A 239 -24.24 14.22 22.24
N ALA A 240 -24.00 14.48 20.95
CA ALA A 240 -24.96 15.23 20.13
C ALA A 240 -26.27 14.44 20.00
N ARG A 241 -27.40 15.10 20.24
CA ARG A 241 -28.75 14.54 20.06
C ARG A 241 -29.57 15.25 18.98
N THR A 242 -29.02 16.36 18.48
CA THR A 242 -29.57 17.13 17.35
C THR A 242 -28.43 17.55 16.43
N LEU A 243 -28.54 17.24 15.14
CA LEU A 243 -27.59 17.64 14.11
C LEU A 243 -28.36 18.13 12.87
N PRO A 244 -28.13 19.35 12.38
CA PRO A 244 -28.77 19.82 11.15
C PRO A 244 -28.52 18.88 9.97
N GLY A 245 -29.58 18.44 9.30
CA GLY A 245 -29.49 17.51 8.17
C GLY A 245 -29.42 16.03 8.54
N PHE A 246 -29.49 15.66 9.84
CA PHE A 246 -29.48 14.27 10.30
C PHE A 246 -30.63 14.00 11.29
N SER A 247 -31.24 12.83 11.20
CA SER A 247 -32.20 12.31 12.19
C SER A 247 -31.52 11.33 13.14
N ILE A 248 -31.68 11.50 14.47
CA ILE A 248 -31.06 10.66 15.51
C ILE A 248 -32.16 9.94 16.30
N VAL A 249 -32.01 8.62 16.53
CA VAL A 249 -32.96 7.74 17.25
C VAL A 249 -32.23 6.99 18.39
N LEU A 250 -32.93 6.70 19.50
CA LEU A 250 -32.39 6.00 20.68
C LEU A 250 -32.76 4.50 20.67
N GLU A 251 -31.77 3.62 20.86
CA GLU A 251 -31.92 2.16 21.07
C GLU A 251 -31.15 1.70 22.33
N ASN A 252 -31.72 0.80 23.15
CA ASN A 252 -31.09 0.25 24.37
C ASN A 252 -30.65 -1.21 24.16
N LYS A 253 -29.39 -1.59 24.50
CA LYS A 253 -28.81 -2.95 24.39
C LYS A 253 -27.97 -3.31 25.64
N VAL A 254 -27.79 -4.61 25.94
CA VAL A 254 -26.99 -5.15 27.09
C VAL A 254 -25.50 -4.85 26.91
N ALA A 255 -24.79 -4.55 28.01
CA ALA A 255 -23.37 -4.12 28.05
C ALA A 255 -22.38 -5.26 28.33
#